data_AF-A0A418UQZ3-F1
#
_entry.id   AF-A0A418UQZ3-F1
#
_cell.length_a   1.000
_cell.length_b   1.000
_cell.length_c   1.000
_cell.angle_alpha   90.00
_cell.angle_beta   90.00
_cell.angle_gamma   90.00
#
_symmetry.space_group_name_H-M   'P 1'
#
loop_
_entity.id
_entity.type
_entity.pdbx_description
1 polymer ?
#
loop_
_entity_poly.entity_id
_entity_poly.type
_entity_poly.pdbx_seq_one_letter_code
_entity_poly.pdbx_strand_id
1 'polypeptide(L)' 'MSLLTSHAKFLSVDRRSLLVGSAKCSHSAEERNVELDLCVDDTTLAASVEKQIRELENSVHERMRI' A
#
# COMPACT_ATOMS: atom_id res chain seq x y z
N MET A 1 -8.46 18.48 -14.23
CA MET A 1 -7.65 17.75 -13.22
C MET A 1 -7.76 16.27 -13.52
N SER A 2 -6.65 15.58 -13.84
CA SER A 2 -6.65 14.12 -14.02
C SER A 2 -6.49 13.45 -12.66
N LEU A 3 -7.35 12.48 -12.35
CA LEU A 3 -7.27 11.70 -11.12
C LEU A 3 -6.04 10.76 -11.18
N LEU A 4 -5.20 10.77 -10.15
CA LEU A 4 -4.09 9.83 -10.01
C LEU A 4 -4.63 8.52 -9.43
N THR A 5 -4.39 7.40 -10.11
CA THR A 5 -4.75 6.06 -9.62
C THR A 5 -3.48 5.32 -9.22
N SER A 6 -3.38 4.90 -7.95
CA SER A 6 -2.33 3.97 -7.53
C SER A 6 -2.76 2.53 -7.82
N HIS A 7 -1.91 1.79 -8.53
CA HIS A 7 -2.07 0.35 -8.75
C HIS A 7 -1.29 -0.51 -7.75
N ALA A 8 -0.44 0.12 -6.94
CA ALA A 8 0.35 -0.55 -5.91
C ALA A 8 -0.55 -0.94 -4.74
N LYS A 9 -0.35 -2.14 -4.20
CA LYS A 9 -0.96 -2.58 -2.94
C LYS A 9 0.15 -2.82 -1.97
N PHE A 10 0.11 -2.12 -0.85
CA PHE A 10 1.12 -2.28 0.18
C PHE A 10 0.52 -1.91 1.54
N LEU A 11 1.19 -2.39 2.58
CA LEU A 11 0.93 -2.05 3.96
C LEU A 11 2.27 -1.64 4.60
N SER A 12 2.33 -0.43 5.15
CA SER A 12 3.43 -0.04 6.04
C SER A 12 3.01 -0.30 7.48
N VAL A 13 3.82 -1.05 8.22
CA VAL A 13 3.57 -1.39 9.64
C VAL A 13 4.70 -0.82 10.49
N ASP A 14 4.32 -0.06 11.52
CA ASP A 14 5.22 0.53 12.52
C ASP A 14 6.42 1.33 11.95
N ARG A 15 6.29 1.85 10.72
CA ARG A 15 7.37 2.51 9.94
C ARG A 15 8.62 1.66 9.76
N ARG A 16 8.48 0.35 9.80
CA ARG A 16 9.61 -0.58 9.80
C ARG A 16 9.50 -1.64 8.72
N SER A 17 8.32 -2.25 8.59
CA SER A 17 8.07 -3.28 7.60
C SER A 17 7.15 -2.75 6.51
N LEU A 18 7.50 -3.04 5.26
CA LEU A 18 6.65 -2.80 4.11
C LEU A 18 6.25 -4.14 3.51
N LEU A 19 4.96 -4.45 3.56
CA LEU A 19 4.39 -5.54 2.80
C LEU A 19 3.97 -5.00 1.43
N VAL A 20 4.41 -5.61 0.35
CA VAL A 20 3.99 -5.27 -1.03
C VAL A 20 3.30 -6.47 -1.63
N GLY A 21 2.04 -6.29 -2.03
CA GLY A 21 1.20 -7.36 -2.52
C GLY A 21 1.01 -7.35 -4.03
N SER A 22 0.96 -8.54 -4.62
CA SER A 22 0.66 -8.72 -6.05
C SER A 22 -0.81 -8.42 -6.37
N ALA A 23 -1.72 -8.68 -5.43
CA ALA A 23 -3.13 -8.38 -5.57
C ALA A 23 -3.66 -7.52 -4.41
N LYS A 24 -4.98 -7.35 -4.39
CA LYS A 24 -5.66 -6.49 -3.42
C LYS A 24 -5.74 -7.20 -2.08
N CYS A 25 -5.45 -6.48 -1.00
CA CYS A 25 -5.71 -6.94 0.36
C CYS A 25 -7.23 -7.01 0.59
N SER A 26 -7.81 -8.14 0.19
CA SER A 26 -9.25 -8.40 0.22
C SER A 26 -9.47 -9.90 0.29
N HIS A 27 -10.45 -10.32 1.08
CA HIS A 27 -10.76 -11.74 1.33
C HIS A 27 -10.94 -12.55 0.03
N SER A 28 -11.61 -11.99 -0.97
CA SER A 28 -11.84 -12.68 -2.24
C SER A 28 -10.58 -12.86 -3.07
N ALA A 29 -9.58 -11.99 -2.92
CA ALA A 29 -8.30 -12.11 -3.61
C ALA A 29 -7.46 -13.19 -2.91
N GLU A 30 -7.33 -13.12 -1.58
CA GLU A 30 -6.61 -14.11 -0.77
C GLU A 30 -7.12 -15.54 -0.95
N GLU A 31 -8.44 -15.74 -1.06
CA GLU A 31 -9.01 -17.08 -1.21
C GLU A 31 -8.95 -17.64 -2.64
N ARG A 32 -8.90 -16.79 -3.66
CA ARG A 32 -9.15 -17.21 -5.06
C ARG A 32 -7.96 -17.02 -5.99
N ASN A 33 -7.04 -16.13 -5.64
CA ASN A 33 -5.87 -15.89 -6.45
C ASN A 33 -4.68 -16.66 -5.87
N VAL A 34 -3.77 -17.06 -6.75
CA VAL A 34 -2.41 -17.41 -6.34
C VAL A 34 -1.63 -16.11 -6.27
N GLU A 35 -1.24 -15.71 -5.07
CA GLU A 35 -0.60 -14.42 -4.80
C GLU A 35 0.83 -14.61 -4.30
N LEU A 36 1.68 -13.63 -4.63
CA LEU A 36 3.01 -13.48 -4.05
C LEU A 36 3.10 -12.11 -3.41
N ASP A 37 3.43 -12.10 -2.13
CA ASP A 37 3.63 -10.90 -1.36
C ASP A 37 5.06 -10.85 -0.82
N LEU A 38 5.65 -9.66 -0.85
CA LEU A 38 7.01 -9.41 -0.38
C LEU A 38 6.96 -8.61 0.92
N CYS A 39 7.51 -9.17 1.99
CA CYS A 39 7.76 -8.44 3.23
C CYS A 39 9.20 -7.92 3.24
N VAL A 40 9.36 -6.60 3.29
CA VAL A 40 10.66 -5.93 3.37
C VAL A 40 10.80 -5.28 4.74
N ASP A 41 11.74 -5.76 5.56
CA ASP A 41 12.12 -5.13 6.84
C ASP A 41 13.19 -4.04 6.58
N ASP A 42 12.74 -2.89 6.09
CA ASP A 42 13.56 -1.72 5.82
C ASP A 42 12.81 -0.44 6.21
N THR A 43 13.26 0.18 7.30
CA THR A 43 12.68 1.41 7.86
C THR A 43 12.78 2.60 6.91
N THR A 44 13.84 2.66 6.10
CA THR A 44 14.06 3.77 5.15
C THR A 44 13.07 3.66 4.01
N LEU A 45 12.87 2.45 3.50
CA LEU A 45 11.89 2.20 2.44
C LEU A 45 10.47 2.45 2.94
N ALA A 46 10.11 1.92 4.12
CA ALA A 46 8.80 2.13 4.72
C ALA A 46 8.49 3.63 4.91
N ALA A 47 9.43 4.39 5.48
CA ALA A 47 9.28 5.83 5.68
C ALA A 47 9.17 6.61 4.35
N SER A 48 9.91 6.21 3.31
CA SER A 48 9.84 6.84 1.99
C SER A 48 8.46 6.66 1.35
N VAL A 49 7.90 5.46 1.41
CA VAL A 49 6.55 5.17 0.90
C VAL A 49 5.49 5.96 1.68
N GLU A 50 5.57 5.99 3.01
CA GLU A 50 4.65 6.79 3.83
C GLU A 50 4.70 8.28 3.49
N LYS A 51 5.90 8.82 3.26
CA LYS A 51 6.09 10.21 2.85
C LYS A 51 5.40 10.49 1.51
N GLN A 52 5.61 9.63 0.51
CA GLN A 52 4.96 9.78 -0.80
C GLN A 52 3.43 9.75 -0.69
N ILE A 53 2.87 8.85 0.11
CA ILE A 53 1.42 8.79 0.32
C ILE A 53 0.89 10.04 1.02
N ARG A 54 1.64 10.57 2.01
CA ARG A 54 1.30 11.85 2.66
C ARG A 54 1.30 13.01 1.68
N GLU A 55 2.27 13.08 0.79
CA GLU A 55 2.33 14.12 -0.26
C GLU A 55 1.16 14.01 -1.24
N LEU A 56 0.67 12.78 -1.48
CA LEU A 56 -0.48 12.50 -2.31
C LEU A 56 -1.83 12.63 -1.59
N GLU A 57 -1.88 12.90 -0.28
CA GLU A 57 -3.14 12.92 0.51
C GLU A 57 -4.21 13.83 -0.12
N ASN A 58 -3.83 14.98 -0.67
CA ASN A 58 -4.77 15.92 -1.32
C ASN A 58 -5.33 15.42 -2.67
N SER A 59 -4.74 14.35 -3.22
CA SER A 59 -5.16 13.69 -4.47
C SER A 59 -5.85 12.35 -4.25
N VAL A 60 -5.91 11.87 -2.99
CA VAL A 60 -6.58 10.62 -2.64
C VAL A 60 -8.09 10.81 -2.78
N HIS A 61 -8.70 9.91 -3.55
CA HIS A 61 -10.14 9.93 -3.82
C HIS A 61 -10.97 9.73 -2.54
N GLU A 62 -10.52 8.82 -1.67
CA GLU A 62 -11.25 8.44 -0.47
C GLU A 62 -10.31 7.96 0.64
N ARG A 63 -10.51 8.47 1.86
CA ARG A 63 -9.77 8.03 3.06
C ARG A 63 -10.69 7.22 3.95
N MET A 64 -10.42 5.93 4.05
CA MET A 64 -11.14 5.05 4.97
C MET A 64 -10.61 5.24 6.39
N ARG A 65 -11.52 5.44 7.35
CA ARG A 65 -11.19 5.39 8.78
C ARG A 65 -11.40 3.95 9.24
N ILE A 66 -10.38 3.41 9.90
CA ILE A 66 -10.42 2.09 10.56
C ILE A 66 -10.84 2.31 12.01
#